data_AF-A0A5F2BK51-F1
#
_entry.id   AF-A0A5F2BK51-F1
#
_cell.length_a   1.000
_cell.length_b   1.000
_cell.length_c   1.000
_cell.angle_alpha   90.00
_cell.angle_beta   90.00
_cell.angle_gamma   90.00
#
_symmetry.space_group_name_H-M   'P 1'
#
loop_
_entity.id
_entity.type
_entity.pdbx_description
1 polymer ?
#
loop_
_entity_poly.entity_id
_entity_poly.type
_entity_poly.pdbx_seq_one_letter_code
_entity_poly.pdbx_strand_id
1 'polypeptide(L)'
;MNYERFIPALIEETKSRFGESEYGKHLDFENENVLIGVRGISIQKNKVILNDDSFDCFNDILFNVYPGGKSWGSRVVTIDPGKVTKETLEKYDVKGGEARTEEGLYLVKIGSHHGHVAFNQGSDFSYRRDQDGNHIWTKDDPIYKGKIGLNIHAQGSKKESVGVSSLGCTVTKATWEDSEWIELISVFQGADLRAKKQNPNFPGFCYAVFNQDSALKILNTR
;
A
#
# COMPACT_ATOMS: atom_id res chain seq x y z
N MET A 1 -18.19 -8.03 -6.28
CA MET A 1 -18.91 -6.77 -6.62
C MET A 1 -18.34 -6.21 -7.93
N ASN A 2 -19.10 -5.45 -8.72
CA ASN A 2 -18.53 -4.76 -9.90
C ASN A 2 -17.51 -3.71 -9.46
N TYR A 3 -16.43 -3.57 -10.22
CA TYR A 3 -15.32 -2.68 -9.89
C TYR A 3 -15.75 -1.23 -9.69
N GLU A 4 -16.62 -0.73 -10.56
CA GLU A 4 -17.21 0.62 -10.51
C GLU A 4 -18.12 0.89 -9.30
N ARG A 5 -18.62 -0.16 -8.64
CA ARG A 5 -19.37 -0.04 -7.37
C ARG A 5 -18.47 -0.19 -6.16
N PHE A 6 -17.45 -1.04 -6.27
CA PHE A 6 -16.53 -1.31 -5.19
C PHE A 6 -15.70 -0.07 -4.83
N ILE A 7 -15.17 0.67 -5.80
CA ILE A 7 -14.32 1.83 -5.51
C ILE A 7 -15.05 2.96 -4.78
N PRO A 8 -16.25 3.41 -5.20
CA PRO A 8 -17.01 4.37 -4.41
C PRO A 8 -17.28 3.89 -2.98
N ALA A 9 -17.65 2.61 -2.81
CA ALA A 9 -17.87 2.04 -1.48
C ALA A 9 -16.59 2.00 -0.64
N LEU A 10 -15.44 1.70 -1.25
CA LEU A 10 -14.12 1.73 -0.60
C LEU A 10 -13.72 3.16 -0.19
N ILE A 11 -14.01 4.17 -1.01
CA ILE A 11 -13.78 5.58 -0.68
C ILE A 11 -14.62 5.98 0.53
N GLU A 12 -15.90 5.66 0.55
CA GLU A 12 -16.79 5.96 1.68
C GLU A 12 -16.38 5.21 2.96
N GLU A 13 -15.99 3.94 2.85
CA GLU A 13 -15.41 3.19 3.96
C GLU A 13 -14.14 3.88 4.49
N THR A 14 -13.25 4.33 3.61
CA THR A 14 -12.01 5.03 3.98
C THR A 14 -12.30 6.32 4.74
N LYS A 15 -13.25 7.13 4.25
CA LYS A 15 -13.69 8.35 4.93
C LYS A 15 -14.30 8.03 6.30
N SER A 16 -15.21 7.07 6.35
CA SER A 16 -15.92 6.70 7.58
C SER A 16 -14.98 6.17 8.67
N ARG A 17 -13.98 5.36 8.29
CA ARG A 17 -13.06 4.76 9.25
C ARG A 17 -11.95 5.67 9.71
N PHE A 18 -11.42 6.47 8.79
CA PHE A 18 -10.15 7.16 9.01
C PHE A 18 -10.25 8.68 8.98
N GLY A 19 -11.41 9.25 8.64
CA GLY A 19 -11.62 10.71 8.58
C GLY A 19 -11.30 11.42 9.90
N GLU A 20 -11.57 10.77 11.03
CA GLU A 20 -11.28 11.29 12.38
C GLU A 20 -9.93 10.81 12.96
N SER A 21 -9.12 10.09 12.19
CA SER A 21 -7.81 9.63 12.65
C SER A 21 -6.76 10.76 12.67
N GLU A 22 -5.58 10.50 13.27
CA GLU A 22 -4.45 11.44 13.32
C GLU A 22 -4.14 12.09 11.95
N TYR A 23 -4.23 11.28 10.88
CA TYR A 23 -3.98 11.70 9.51
C TYR A 23 -5.25 11.92 8.68
N GLY A 24 -6.43 11.74 9.28
CA GLY A 24 -7.73 11.90 8.63
C GLY A 24 -7.98 13.32 8.09
N LYS A 25 -7.43 14.33 8.76
CA LYS A 25 -7.43 15.73 8.28
C LYS A 25 -6.71 15.95 6.95
N HIS A 26 -5.90 14.99 6.49
CA HIS A 26 -5.21 15.02 5.20
C HIS A 26 -5.93 14.20 4.13
N LEU A 27 -7.01 13.49 4.50
CA LEU A 27 -7.78 12.68 3.59
C LEU A 27 -8.73 13.57 2.78
N ASP A 28 -8.33 13.91 1.57
CA ASP A 28 -9.10 14.75 0.65
C ASP A 28 -9.23 14.08 -0.72
N PHE A 29 -10.35 13.38 -0.92
CA PHE A 29 -10.65 12.75 -2.21
C PHE A 29 -11.11 13.76 -3.28
N GLU A 30 -11.46 15.00 -2.92
CA GLU A 30 -11.94 16.00 -3.86
C GLU A 30 -10.78 16.72 -4.54
N ASN A 31 -9.72 17.06 -3.79
CA ASN A 31 -8.61 17.87 -4.30
C ASN A 31 -7.29 17.12 -4.46
N GLU A 32 -7.10 15.98 -3.79
CA GLU A 32 -5.82 15.27 -3.73
C GLU A 32 -5.87 13.89 -4.36
N ASN A 33 -4.69 13.37 -4.70
CA ASN A 33 -4.55 11.96 -5.09
C ASN A 33 -4.42 11.13 -3.81
N VAL A 34 -5.19 10.04 -3.72
CA VAL A 34 -5.20 9.16 -2.54
C VAL A 34 -4.84 7.74 -2.96
N LEU A 35 -3.95 7.10 -2.20
CA LEU A 35 -3.60 5.69 -2.39
C LEU A 35 -4.42 4.82 -1.44
N ILE A 36 -4.94 3.69 -1.93
CA ILE A 36 -5.63 2.69 -1.11
C ILE A 36 -5.10 1.30 -1.47
N GLY A 37 -4.34 0.69 -0.57
CA GLY A 37 -3.89 -0.69 -0.66
C GLY A 37 -4.93 -1.62 -0.04
N VAL A 38 -5.29 -2.70 -0.73
CA VAL A 38 -6.24 -3.70 -0.24
C VAL A 38 -5.64 -5.08 -0.41
N ARG A 39 -5.53 -5.80 0.71
CA ARG A 39 -5.03 -7.16 0.73
C ARG A 39 -6.03 -8.18 0.21
N GLY A 40 -5.52 -9.24 -0.40
CA GLY A 40 -6.27 -10.45 -0.67
C GLY A 40 -7.43 -10.28 -1.67
N ILE A 41 -7.32 -9.35 -2.61
CA ILE A 41 -8.35 -9.14 -3.64
C ILE A 41 -7.80 -9.25 -5.06
N SER A 42 -8.68 -9.55 -6.00
CA SER A 42 -8.34 -9.58 -7.43
C SER A 42 -9.43 -8.95 -8.26
N ILE A 43 -9.03 -8.35 -9.39
CA ILE A 43 -9.93 -7.76 -10.37
C ILE A 43 -9.97 -8.67 -11.59
N GLN A 44 -11.08 -9.36 -11.78
CA GLN A 44 -11.28 -10.27 -12.91
C GLN A 44 -12.56 -9.90 -13.64
N LYS A 45 -12.47 -9.65 -14.95
CA LYS A 45 -13.62 -9.31 -15.81
C LYS A 45 -14.51 -8.21 -15.20
N ASN A 46 -13.88 -7.10 -14.78
CA ASN A 46 -14.52 -5.95 -14.13
C ASN A 46 -15.22 -6.25 -12.78
N LYS A 47 -14.85 -7.35 -12.12
CA LYS A 47 -15.37 -7.71 -10.79
C LYS A 47 -14.23 -7.81 -9.80
N VAL A 48 -14.46 -7.23 -8.62
CA VAL A 48 -13.62 -7.43 -7.44
C VAL A 48 -14.10 -8.70 -6.73
N ILE A 49 -13.16 -9.61 -6.51
CA ILE A 49 -13.33 -10.87 -5.80
C ILE A 49 -12.22 -11.02 -4.76
N LEU A 50 -12.47 -11.83 -3.72
CA LEU A 50 -11.41 -12.27 -2.83
C LEU A 50 -10.52 -13.31 -3.53
N ASN A 51 -9.25 -13.35 -3.17
CA ASN A 51 -8.34 -14.46 -3.46
C ASN A 51 -7.93 -15.16 -2.17
N ASP A 52 -6.85 -15.94 -2.20
CA ASP A 52 -6.42 -16.77 -1.07
C ASP A 52 -5.53 -16.04 -0.04
N ASP A 53 -5.20 -14.76 -0.25
CA ASP A 53 -4.31 -13.95 0.61
C ASP A 53 -2.99 -14.68 0.95
N SER A 54 -2.50 -15.49 0.02
CA SER A 54 -1.27 -16.25 0.15
C SER A 54 -0.04 -15.38 0.44
N PHE A 55 0.79 -15.85 1.36
CA PHE A 55 2.11 -15.29 1.62
C PHE A 55 3.05 -15.41 0.42
N ASP A 56 4.03 -14.49 0.32
CA ASP A 56 5.06 -14.47 -0.73
C ASP A 56 4.53 -14.32 -2.17
N CYS A 57 3.35 -13.73 -2.32
CA CYS A 57 2.65 -13.60 -3.60
C CYS A 57 2.27 -12.13 -3.91
N PHE A 58 2.21 -11.79 -5.19
CA PHE A 58 1.63 -10.53 -5.66
C PHE A 58 0.12 -10.69 -5.87
N ASN A 59 -0.64 -10.65 -4.78
CA ASN A 59 -2.08 -10.93 -4.72
C ASN A 59 -2.89 -9.81 -4.06
N ASP A 60 -2.28 -8.64 -3.90
CA ASP A 60 -2.93 -7.44 -3.37
C ASP A 60 -3.15 -6.43 -4.49
N ILE A 61 -4.00 -5.43 -4.22
CA ILE A 61 -4.25 -4.34 -5.16
C ILE A 61 -3.95 -3.00 -4.50
N LEU A 62 -3.19 -2.17 -5.21
CA LEU A 62 -3.03 -0.76 -4.87
C LEU A 62 -3.85 0.09 -5.84
N PHE A 63 -4.82 0.81 -5.29
CA PHE A 63 -5.59 1.82 -6.01
C PHE A 63 -4.92 3.18 -5.89
N ASN A 64 -4.94 3.96 -6.97
CA ASN A 64 -4.80 5.41 -6.91
C ASN A 64 -6.13 6.04 -7.30
N VAL A 65 -6.72 6.80 -6.39
CA VAL A 65 -7.94 7.57 -6.63
C VAL A 65 -7.51 8.98 -7.01
N TYR A 66 -7.98 9.45 -8.16
CA TYR A 66 -7.69 10.80 -8.65
C TYR A 66 -8.63 11.82 -7.96
N PRO A 67 -8.25 13.11 -7.94
CA PRO A 67 -9.08 14.17 -7.39
C PRO A 67 -10.52 14.14 -7.94
N GLY A 68 -11.49 14.33 -7.05
CA GLY A 68 -12.92 14.24 -7.31
C GLY A 68 -13.51 12.84 -7.15
N GLY A 69 -12.70 11.82 -6.82
CA GLY A 69 -13.15 10.47 -6.45
C GLY A 69 -13.90 9.68 -7.54
N LYS A 70 -13.84 10.13 -8.80
CA LYS A 70 -14.65 9.58 -9.92
C LYS A 70 -13.85 8.77 -10.94
N SER A 71 -12.52 8.81 -10.85
CA SER A 71 -11.63 7.99 -11.65
C SER A 71 -10.54 7.41 -10.76
N TRP A 72 -10.02 6.27 -11.17
CA TRP A 72 -8.99 5.55 -10.42
C TRP A 72 -8.15 4.69 -11.36
N GLY A 73 -6.92 4.41 -10.93
CA GLY A 73 -6.11 3.32 -11.47
C GLY A 73 -5.94 2.22 -10.41
N SER A 74 -5.53 1.04 -10.86
CA SER A 74 -5.19 -0.09 -10.00
C SER A 74 -3.98 -0.83 -10.52
N ARG A 75 -3.21 -1.40 -9.59
CA ARG A 75 -2.06 -2.25 -9.89
C ARG A 75 -2.01 -3.45 -8.98
N VAL A 76 -1.47 -4.53 -9.51
CA VAL A 76 -1.16 -5.73 -8.72
C VAL A 76 0.09 -5.45 -7.89
N VAL A 77 -0.01 -5.66 -6.58
CA VAL A 77 1.06 -5.46 -5.62
C VAL A 77 1.15 -6.63 -4.64
N THR A 78 2.14 -6.58 -3.77
CA THR A 78 2.07 -7.15 -2.43
C THR A 78 2.10 -6.01 -1.43
N ILE A 79 1.35 -6.11 -0.34
CA ILE A 79 1.43 -5.28 0.86
C ILE A 79 2.09 -6.09 1.99
N ASP A 80 2.12 -7.41 1.84
CA ASP A 80 2.78 -8.34 2.75
C ASP A 80 4.24 -8.61 2.33
N PRO A 81 5.09 -9.00 3.30
CA PRO A 81 6.48 -9.30 2.99
C PRO A 81 6.61 -10.58 2.16
N GLY A 82 7.75 -10.73 1.51
CA GLY A 82 8.11 -11.96 0.83
C GLY A 82 8.83 -12.94 1.76
N LYS A 83 8.92 -14.18 1.31
CA LYS A 83 9.64 -15.23 2.04
C LYS A 83 11.14 -15.07 1.86
N VAL A 84 11.87 -14.91 2.97
CA VAL A 84 13.32 -14.81 2.94
C VAL A 84 13.97 -15.70 4.00
N THR A 85 15.29 -15.84 3.90
CA THR A 85 16.06 -16.56 4.92
C THR A 85 16.47 -15.63 6.05
N LYS A 86 16.83 -16.21 7.22
CA LYS A 86 17.34 -15.44 8.35
C LYS A 86 18.61 -14.65 7.98
N GLU A 87 19.51 -15.22 7.19
CA GLU A 87 20.73 -14.55 6.73
C GLU A 87 20.40 -13.32 5.87
N THR A 88 19.29 -13.39 5.12
CA THR A 88 18.80 -12.25 4.35
C THR A 88 18.31 -11.14 5.26
N LEU A 89 17.51 -11.46 6.29
CA LEU A 89 17.07 -10.48 7.28
C LEU A 89 18.25 -9.80 7.97
N GLU A 90 19.25 -10.58 8.39
CA GLU A 90 20.49 -10.07 9.01
C GLU A 90 21.28 -9.16 8.05
N LYS A 91 21.40 -9.54 6.77
CA LYS A 91 22.06 -8.72 5.73
C LYS A 91 21.42 -7.34 5.58
N TYR A 92 20.11 -7.24 5.78
CA TYR A 92 19.35 -5.98 5.67
C TYR A 92 19.11 -5.31 7.03
N ASP A 93 19.78 -5.76 8.10
CA ASP A 93 19.60 -5.28 9.49
C ASP A 93 18.13 -5.30 9.95
N VAL A 94 17.37 -6.28 9.46
CA VAL A 94 15.97 -6.48 9.83
C VAL A 94 15.90 -7.33 11.10
N LYS A 95 15.50 -6.69 12.20
CA LYS A 95 15.35 -7.34 13.52
C LYS A 95 13.90 -7.72 13.79
N GLY A 96 13.73 -8.90 14.38
CA GLY A 96 12.42 -9.40 14.81
C GLY A 96 11.56 -9.97 13.68
N GLY A 97 12.15 -10.29 12.52
CA GLY A 97 11.41 -10.87 11.39
C GLY A 97 10.89 -9.84 10.38
N GLU A 98 10.29 -10.35 9.32
CA GLU A 98 9.61 -9.59 8.29
C GLU A 98 8.55 -8.68 8.89
N ALA A 99 8.35 -7.49 8.29
CA ALA A 99 7.33 -6.56 8.75
C ALA A 99 6.05 -6.67 7.93
N ARG A 100 4.91 -6.53 8.58
CA ARG A 100 3.60 -6.39 7.94
C ARG A 100 2.95 -5.09 8.36
N THR A 101 2.64 -4.22 7.40
CA THR A 101 1.96 -2.95 7.68
C THR A 101 0.55 -3.21 8.20
N GLU A 102 0.19 -2.63 9.34
CA GLU A 102 -1.16 -2.77 9.89
C GLU A 102 -2.20 -2.05 9.02
N GLU A 103 -3.45 -2.40 9.24
CA GLU A 103 -4.56 -1.67 8.66
C GLU A 103 -4.62 -0.24 9.24
N GLY A 104 -4.74 0.77 8.39
CA GLY A 104 -4.64 2.16 8.85
C GLY A 104 -4.60 3.20 7.74
N LEU A 105 -4.59 4.46 8.13
CA LEU A 105 -4.31 5.59 7.25
C LEU A 105 -2.91 6.11 7.59
N TYR A 106 -2.10 6.36 6.57
CA TYR A 106 -0.74 6.85 6.68
C TYR A 106 -0.47 7.94 5.65
N LEU A 107 0.69 8.60 5.77
CA LEU A 107 1.19 9.52 4.76
C LEU A 107 2.41 8.94 4.06
N VAL A 108 2.48 9.12 2.74
CA VAL A 108 3.65 8.81 1.91
C VAL A 108 4.03 10.00 1.05
N LYS A 109 5.31 10.11 0.68
CA LYS A 109 5.82 11.23 -0.13
C LYS A 109 6.75 10.73 -1.21
N ILE A 110 6.85 11.47 -2.31
CA ILE A 110 7.84 11.17 -3.34
C ILE A 110 9.25 11.21 -2.72
N GLY A 111 10.01 10.15 -2.97
CA GLY A 111 11.35 9.95 -2.47
C GLY A 111 12.12 8.97 -3.34
N SER A 112 13.07 8.25 -2.73
CA SER A 112 13.84 7.23 -3.42
C SER A 112 13.96 5.95 -2.59
N HIS A 113 13.98 4.82 -3.29
CA HIS A 113 14.31 3.51 -2.78
C HIS A 113 15.38 2.89 -3.68
N HIS A 114 16.56 2.63 -3.12
CA HIS A 114 17.74 2.11 -3.85
C HIS A 114 18.09 2.87 -5.15
N GLY A 115 17.96 4.20 -5.14
CA GLY A 115 18.32 5.06 -6.30
C GLY A 115 17.20 5.22 -7.33
N HIS A 116 16.08 4.51 -7.18
CA HIS A 116 14.89 4.67 -8.01
C HIS A 116 13.84 5.53 -7.30
N VAL A 117 13.02 6.26 -8.05
CA VAL A 117 11.93 7.08 -7.48
C VAL A 117 10.92 6.17 -6.82
N ALA A 118 10.48 6.45 -5.59
CA ALA A 118 9.51 5.65 -4.85
C ALA A 118 8.61 6.54 -4.00
N PHE A 119 7.61 5.94 -3.34
CA PHE A 119 6.93 6.60 -2.23
C PHE A 119 7.60 6.20 -0.92
N ASN A 120 8.18 7.16 -0.20
CA ASN A 120 8.75 6.94 1.12
C ASN A 120 7.74 7.31 2.21
N GLN A 121 7.94 6.78 3.42
CA GLN A 121 7.09 7.12 4.56
C GLN A 121 7.09 8.64 4.85
N GLY A 122 5.91 9.24 4.79
CA GLY A 122 5.62 10.60 5.22
C GLY A 122 5.26 10.68 6.70
N SER A 123 4.56 9.67 7.23
CA SER A 123 4.20 9.50 8.64
C SER A 123 4.80 8.22 9.25
N ASP A 124 4.61 8.03 10.54
CA ASP A 124 4.88 6.73 11.17
C ASP A 124 3.84 5.72 10.72
N PHE A 125 4.28 4.49 10.43
CA PHE A 125 3.38 3.38 10.12
C PHE A 125 3.26 2.50 11.36
N SER A 126 2.08 1.91 11.56
CA SER A 126 1.93 0.80 12.49
C SER A 126 2.22 -0.49 11.75
N TYR A 127 2.99 -1.40 12.33
CA TYR A 127 3.37 -2.65 11.70
C TYR A 127 3.61 -3.76 12.71
N ARG A 128 3.31 -5.00 12.33
CA ARG A 128 3.69 -6.21 13.06
C ARG A 128 5.00 -6.77 12.54
N ARG A 129 5.59 -7.67 13.33
CA ARG A 129 6.85 -8.36 13.07
C ARG A 129 6.67 -9.85 13.31
N ASP A 130 7.06 -10.67 12.36
CA ASP A 130 7.02 -12.14 12.45
C ASP A 130 8.19 -12.66 13.29
N GLN A 131 8.09 -12.53 14.62
CA GLN A 131 9.22 -12.82 15.51
C GLN A 131 9.59 -14.30 15.57
N ASP A 132 8.62 -15.20 15.41
CA ASP A 132 8.85 -16.64 15.44
C ASP A 132 9.05 -17.25 14.05
N GLY A 133 8.87 -16.47 12.98
CA GLY A 133 9.16 -16.84 11.61
C GLY A 133 8.17 -17.87 11.05
N ASN A 134 6.96 -17.93 11.63
CA ASN A 134 5.94 -18.89 11.22
C ASN A 134 5.09 -18.38 10.04
N HIS A 135 5.22 -17.10 9.70
CA HIS A 135 4.49 -16.40 8.63
C HIS A 135 2.97 -16.36 8.82
N ILE A 136 2.51 -16.47 10.07
CA ILE A 136 1.11 -16.43 10.49
C ILE A 136 0.92 -15.19 11.36
N TRP A 137 0.21 -14.20 10.81
CA TRP A 137 -0.06 -12.95 11.50
C TRP A 137 -1.20 -13.12 12.50
N THR A 138 -0.87 -13.06 13.78
CA THR A 138 -1.81 -13.18 14.88
C THR A 138 -1.96 -11.87 15.64
N LYS A 139 -3.02 -11.78 16.44
CA LYS A 139 -3.24 -10.64 17.34
C LYS A 139 -2.13 -10.49 18.41
N ASP A 140 -1.44 -11.59 18.72
CA ASP A 140 -0.44 -11.67 19.77
C ASP A 140 0.95 -11.18 19.27
N ASP A 141 1.12 -11.05 17.96
CA ASP A 141 2.33 -10.46 17.38
C ASP A 141 2.47 -8.99 17.82
N PRO A 142 3.68 -8.56 18.22
CA PRO A 142 3.89 -7.21 18.69
C PRO A 142 3.70 -6.19 17.58
N ILE A 143 2.92 -5.15 17.90
CA ILE A 143 2.71 -4.00 17.03
C ILE A 143 3.72 -2.91 17.41
N TYR A 144 4.39 -2.38 16.40
CA TYR A 144 5.31 -1.26 16.49
C TYR A 144 4.75 -0.05 15.73
N LYS A 145 5.23 1.14 16.05
CA LYS A 145 4.95 2.38 15.31
C LYS A 145 6.26 3.07 14.97
N GLY A 146 6.46 3.45 13.70
CA GLY A 146 7.63 4.23 13.29
C GLY A 146 7.90 4.28 11.79
N LYS A 147 9.03 4.90 11.44
CA LYS A 147 9.57 5.00 10.08
C LYS A 147 10.75 4.07 9.89
N ILE A 148 10.48 2.85 9.44
CA ILE A 148 11.50 1.80 9.21
C ILE A 148 11.79 1.55 7.74
N GLY A 149 11.32 2.42 6.84
CA GLY A 149 11.50 2.27 5.39
C GLY A 149 10.44 1.41 4.71
N LEU A 150 9.21 1.35 5.26
CA LEU A 150 8.06 0.71 4.60
C LEU A 150 7.58 1.61 3.46
N ASN A 151 8.23 1.47 2.30
CA ASN A 151 8.01 2.31 1.13
C ASN A 151 7.02 1.65 0.17
N ILE A 152 6.54 2.40 -0.83
CA ILE A 152 5.81 1.86 -1.98
C ILE A 152 6.71 1.99 -3.21
N HIS A 153 7.03 0.86 -3.85
CA HIS A 153 7.98 0.83 -4.95
C HIS A 153 7.71 -0.28 -5.97
N ALA A 154 8.37 -0.23 -7.12
CA ALA A 154 8.36 -1.33 -8.07
C ALA A 154 9.38 -2.41 -7.73
N GLN A 155 9.18 -3.63 -8.24
CA GLN A 155 10.19 -4.67 -8.09
C GLN A 155 11.38 -4.42 -9.02
N GLY A 156 12.58 -4.83 -8.58
CA GLY A 156 13.81 -4.59 -9.35
C GLY A 156 13.92 -5.41 -10.64
N SER A 157 13.22 -6.55 -10.73
CA SER A 157 13.22 -7.44 -11.89
C SER A 157 11.95 -8.28 -11.89
N LYS A 158 11.47 -8.76 -13.04
CA LYS A 158 10.23 -9.54 -13.13
C LYS A 158 10.36 -10.89 -12.41
N LYS A 159 9.52 -11.11 -11.42
CA LYS A 159 9.41 -12.36 -10.65
C LYS A 159 7.95 -12.66 -10.31
N GLU A 160 7.67 -13.94 -10.09
CA GLU A 160 6.33 -14.40 -9.67
C GLU A 160 6.16 -14.36 -8.15
N SER A 161 7.22 -14.65 -7.38
CA SER A 161 7.22 -14.53 -5.92
C SER A 161 7.81 -13.19 -5.47
N VAL A 162 7.40 -12.75 -4.28
CA VAL A 162 7.84 -11.49 -3.69
C VAL A 162 9.30 -11.58 -3.27
N GLY A 163 9.62 -12.56 -2.43
CA GLY A 163 10.93 -12.79 -1.82
C GLY A 163 11.56 -11.50 -1.28
N VAL A 164 12.86 -11.32 -1.58
CA VAL A 164 13.64 -10.14 -1.17
C VAL A 164 13.13 -8.81 -1.73
N SER A 165 12.16 -8.82 -2.63
CA SER A 165 11.60 -7.57 -3.18
C SER A 165 10.85 -6.79 -2.11
N SER A 166 10.28 -7.46 -1.11
CA SER A 166 9.64 -6.81 0.04
C SER A 166 10.00 -7.48 1.36
N LEU A 167 10.53 -6.72 2.30
CA LEU A 167 10.61 -7.10 3.72
C LEU A 167 9.54 -6.38 4.56
N GLY A 168 8.49 -5.86 3.91
CA GLY A 168 7.38 -5.12 4.50
C GLY A 168 6.94 -3.87 3.71
N CYS A 169 7.62 -3.56 2.61
CA CYS A 169 7.19 -2.55 1.65
C CYS A 169 5.92 -2.98 0.91
N THR A 170 5.20 -2.01 0.36
CA THR A 170 4.21 -2.30 -0.70
C THR A 170 4.93 -2.33 -2.05
N VAL A 171 4.91 -3.46 -2.75
CA VAL A 171 5.72 -3.65 -3.96
C VAL A 171 4.87 -4.03 -5.14
N THR A 172 5.00 -3.31 -6.25
CA THR A 172 4.25 -3.62 -7.47
C THR A 172 4.80 -4.85 -8.17
N LYS A 173 3.93 -5.63 -8.83
CA LYS A 173 4.36 -6.67 -9.77
C LYS A 173 5.05 -6.08 -11.00
N ALA A 174 4.73 -4.85 -11.38
CA ALA A 174 5.49 -4.10 -12.38
C ALA A 174 6.92 -3.80 -11.91
N THR A 175 7.86 -3.71 -12.85
CA THR A 175 9.22 -3.22 -12.59
C THR A 175 9.32 -1.71 -12.74
N TRP A 176 10.47 -1.14 -12.36
CA TRP A 176 10.78 0.28 -12.52
C TRP A 176 10.64 0.81 -13.95
N GLU A 177 10.78 -0.07 -14.94
CA GLU A 177 10.77 0.26 -16.37
C GLU A 177 9.40 0.01 -17.02
N ASP A 178 8.52 -0.72 -16.33
CA ASP A 178 7.18 -1.02 -16.86
C ASP A 178 6.31 0.26 -16.80
N SER A 179 5.49 0.44 -17.84
CA SER A 179 4.66 1.64 -18.01
C SER A 179 3.70 1.89 -16.85
N GLU A 180 3.20 0.81 -16.23
CA GLU A 180 2.30 0.86 -15.07
C GLU A 180 2.93 1.59 -13.88
N TRP A 181 4.23 1.38 -13.63
CA TRP A 181 4.96 2.09 -12.58
C TRP A 181 5.24 3.54 -12.97
N ILE A 182 5.71 3.75 -14.20
CA ILE A 182 6.07 5.07 -14.71
C ILE A 182 4.85 6.01 -14.69
N GLU A 183 3.68 5.51 -15.10
CA GLU A 183 2.43 6.26 -15.08
C GLU A 183 2.07 6.68 -13.66
N LEU A 184 2.05 5.73 -12.71
CA LEU A 184 1.74 6.03 -11.31
C LEU A 184 2.66 7.13 -10.76
N ILE A 185 3.97 6.94 -10.88
CA ILE A 185 4.92 7.89 -10.30
C ILE A 185 4.85 9.24 -10.98
N SER A 186 4.68 9.29 -12.30
CA SER A 186 4.58 10.56 -13.03
C SER A 186 3.36 11.39 -12.57
N VAL A 187 2.22 10.73 -12.35
CA VAL A 187 1.01 11.37 -11.80
C VAL A 187 1.30 11.99 -10.43
N PHE A 188 1.89 11.22 -9.52
CA PHE A 188 2.12 11.69 -8.15
C PHE A 188 3.28 12.68 -8.04
N GLN A 189 4.31 12.60 -8.88
CA GLN A 189 5.34 13.65 -8.99
C GLN A 189 4.73 14.97 -9.45
N GLY A 190 3.86 14.93 -10.47
CA GLY A 190 3.13 16.11 -10.92
C GLY A 190 2.22 16.68 -9.84
N ALA A 191 1.53 15.82 -9.09
CA ALA A 191 0.70 16.23 -7.96
C ALA A 191 1.53 16.85 -6.83
N ASP A 192 2.68 16.27 -6.49
CA ASP A 192 3.57 16.75 -5.43
C ASP A 192 4.11 18.14 -5.75
N LEU A 193 4.51 18.39 -7.00
CA LEU A 193 4.94 19.72 -7.45
C LEU A 193 3.82 20.75 -7.34
N ARG A 194 2.58 20.40 -7.69
CA ARG A 194 1.42 21.30 -7.58
C ARG A 194 1.07 21.59 -6.12
N ALA A 195 1.04 20.56 -5.28
CA ALA A 195 0.75 20.68 -3.85
C ALA A 195 1.81 21.53 -3.16
N LYS A 196 3.10 21.31 -3.43
CA LYS A 196 4.22 22.09 -2.88
C LYS A 196 4.22 23.55 -3.32
N LYS A 197 3.71 23.86 -4.51
CA LYS A 197 3.55 25.25 -4.96
C LYS A 197 2.52 26.01 -4.11
N GLN A 198 1.48 25.33 -3.64
CA GLN A 198 0.44 25.92 -2.80
C GLN A 198 0.80 25.88 -1.30
N ASN A 199 1.42 24.78 -0.87
CA ASN A 199 1.88 24.56 0.49
C ASN A 199 3.31 23.99 0.45
N PRO A 200 4.36 24.81 0.66
CA PRO A 200 5.75 24.34 0.69
C PRO A 200 6.02 23.23 1.70
N ASN A 201 5.18 23.11 2.74
CA ASN A 201 5.25 22.08 3.77
C ASN A 201 4.26 20.93 3.52
N PHE A 202 3.89 20.66 2.26
CA PHE A 202 3.01 19.56 1.89
C PHE A 202 3.50 18.24 2.52
N PRO A 203 2.69 17.59 3.38
CA PRO A 203 3.17 16.48 4.21
C PRO A 203 3.26 15.15 3.45
N GLY A 204 2.69 15.09 2.25
CA GLY A 204 2.59 13.90 1.42
C GLY A 204 1.14 13.51 1.14
N PHE A 205 0.97 12.39 0.46
CA PHE A 205 -0.30 11.81 0.06
C PHE A 205 -0.80 10.81 1.09
N CYS A 206 -2.11 10.74 1.24
CA CYS A 206 -2.74 9.70 2.04
C CYS A 206 -2.55 8.32 1.40
N TYR A 207 -2.19 7.35 2.23
CA TYR A 207 -2.13 5.93 1.91
C TYR A 207 -2.95 5.14 2.95
N ALA A 208 -4.12 4.69 2.55
CA ALA A 208 -4.95 3.80 3.36
C ALA A 208 -4.59 2.34 3.06
N VAL A 209 -4.47 1.51 4.10
CA VAL A 209 -4.23 0.07 3.99
C VAL A 209 -5.44 -0.65 4.57
N PHE A 210 -5.99 -1.60 3.81
CA PHE A 210 -7.10 -2.46 4.19
C PHE A 210 -6.69 -3.93 4.14
N ASN A 211 -7.15 -4.70 5.11
CA ASN A 211 -7.07 -6.16 5.11
C ASN A 211 -8.23 -6.77 4.33
N GLN A 212 -8.08 -8.05 3.95
CA GLN A 212 -9.08 -8.78 3.19
C GLN A 212 -10.47 -8.78 3.86
N ASP A 213 -10.52 -8.91 5.19
CA ASP A 213 -11.78 -8.87 5.96
C ASP A 213 -12.58 -7.57 5.78
N SER A 214 -11.88 -6.44 5.64
CA SER A 214 -12.53 -5.15 5.37
C SER A 214 -13.08 -5.10 3.95
N ALA A 215 -12.34 -5.64 2.97
CA ALA A 215 -12.84 -5.76 1.60
C ALA A 215 -14.06 -6.69 1.53
N LEU A 216 -14.07 -7.81 2.27
CA LEU A 216 -15.20 -8.74 2.35
C LEU A 216 -16.47 -8.04 2.85
N LYS A 217 -16.38 -7.18 3.85
CA LYS A 217 -17.52 -6.39 4.34
C LYS A 217 -18.11 -5.53 3.22
N ILE A 218 -17.27 -4.79 2.50
CA ILE A 218 -17.71 -3.97 1.36
C ILE A 218 -18.37 -4.84 0.29
N LEU A 219 -17.76 -5.98 -0.05
CA LEU A 219 -18.28 -6.90 -1.07
C LEU A 219 -19.66 -7.48 -0.74
N ASN A 220 -19.99 -7.58 0.56
CA ASN A 220 -21.27 -8.08 1.06
C ASN A 220 -22.33 -6.98 1.25
N THR A 221 -21.96 -5.71 1.15
CA THR A 221 -22.91 -4.59 1.13
C THR A 221 -23.71 -4.64 -0.17
N ARG A 222 -25.04 -4.74 -0.06
CA ARG A 222 -25.96 -4.88 -1.20
C ARG A 222 -26.20 -3.56 -1.93
#